data_AF-A0A955H5T1-F1
#
_entry.id   AF-A0A955H5T1-F1
#
_cell.length_a   1.000
_cell.length_b   1.000
_cell.length_c   1.000
_cell.angle_alpha   90.00
_cell.angle_beta   90.00
_cell.angle_gamma   90.00
#
_symmetry.space_group_name_H-M   'P 1'
#
loop_
_entity.id
_entity.type
_entity.pdbx_description
1 polymer ?
#
loop_
_entity_poly.entity_id
_entity_poly.type
_entity_poly.pdbx_seq_one_letter_code
_entity_poly.pdbx_strand_id
1 'polypeptide(L)'
;MELSLFLAQLFGLTMIIFTLVALFRPSLIEGVMKDIKTPSLVVLMTGFAGVLGGLAVILNHNIWEFSWVGLITFFGWAALLKGISFIAFPKFLSGIADKVFDGGKIKWVLTIALLAGCYLAYNGFGLGA
;
A
#
# COMPACT_ATOMS: atom_id res chain seq x y z
N MET A 1 -1.92 11.45 18.84
CA MET A 1 -1.75 10.04 19.26
C MET A 1 -2.90 9.16 18.76
N GLU A 2 -4.17 9.48 19.07
CA GLU A 2 -5.29 8.61 18.65
C GLU A 2 -5.38 8.37 17.15
N LEU A 3 -5.24 9.42 16.33
CA LEU A 3 -5.21 9.28 14.87
C LEU A 3 -4.03 8.42 14.40
N SER A 4 -2.85 8.56 15.02
CA SER A 4 -1.69 7.72 14.69
C SER A 4 -1.99 6.25 14.94
N LEU A 5 -2.59 5.92 16.10
CA LEU A 5 -2.96 4.55 16.47
C LEU A 5 -4.01 3.99 15.50
N PHE A 6 -5.05 4.76 15.20
CA PHE A 6 -6.06 4.39 14.22
C PHE A 6 -5.44 4.12 12.84
N LEU A 7 -4.57 5.00 12.35
CA LEU A 7 -3.90 4.81 11.06
C LEU A 7 -2.96 3.60 11.07
N ALA A 8 -2.27 3.33 12.19
CA ALA A 8 -1.45 2.13 12.35
C ALA A 8 -2.30 0.84 12.30
N GLN A 9 -3.46 0.82 12.97
CA GLN A 9 -4.42 -0.28 12.89
C GLN A 9 -4.95 -0.44 11.46
N LEU A 10 -5.39 0.65 10.84
CA LEU A 10 -5.94 0.66 9.49
C LEU A 10 -4.94 0.11 8.48
N PHE A 11 -3.72 0.67 8.44
CA PHE A 11 -2.68 0.23 7.52
C PHE A 11 -2.19 -1.18 7.84
N GLY A 12 -1.98 -1.49 9.12
CA GLY A 12 -1.54 -2.79 9.58
C GLY A 12 -2.50 -3.91 9.15
N LEU A 13 -3.78 -3.77 9.51
CA LEU A 13 -4.81 -4.74 9.15
C LEU A 13 -4.99 -4.84 7.63
N THR A 14 -5.00 -3.71 6.92
CA THR A 14 -5.12 -3.71 5.45
C THR A 14 -3.97 -4.50 4.83
N MET A 15 -2.72 -4.25 5.24
CA MET A 15 -1.56 -4.99 4.71
C MET A 15 -1.64 -6.48 5.00
N ILE A 16 -2.04 -6.87 6.22
CA ILE A 16 -2.18 -8.28 6.60
C ILE A 16 -3.25 -8.95 5.73
N ILE A 17 -4.45 -8.38 5.66
CA ILE A 17 -5.58 -8.96 4.91
C ILE A 17 -5.21 -9.10 3.43
N PHE A 18 -4.72 -8.04 2.78
CA PHE A 18 -4.36 -8.09 1.36
C PHE A 18 -3.24 -9.08 1.08
N THR A 19 -2.25 -9.17 1.97
CA THR A 19 -1.14 -10.11 1.80
C THR A 19 -1.59 -11.54 1.94
N LEU A 20 -2.44 -11.86 2.93
CA LEU A 20 -3.00 -13.19 3.09
C LEU A 20 -3.86 -13.57 1.87
N VAL A 21 -4.72 -12.67 1.39
CA VAL A 21 -5.49 -12.91 0.16
C VAL A 21 -4.58 -13.18 -1.03
N ALA A 22 -3.49 -12.41 -1.19
CA ALA A 22 -2.53 -12.62 -2.27
C ALA A 22 -1.80 -13.97 -2.18
N LEU A 23 -1.48 -14.44 -0.97
CA LEU A 23 -0.86 -15.73 -0.74
C LEU A 23 -1.81 -16.90 -1.04
N PHE A 24 -3.08 -16.80 -0.61
CA PHE A 24 -4.08 -17.86 -0.81
C PHE A 24 -4.73 -17.84 -2.20
N ARG A 25 -4.72 -16.68 -2.89
CA ARG A 25 -5.35 -16.51 -4.21
C ARG A 25 -4.40 -15.83 -5.21
N PRO A 26 -3.28 -16.47 -5.59
CA PRO A 26 -2.33 -15.90 -6.55
C PRO A 26 -2.98 -15.58 -7.92
N SER A 27 -3.96 -16.38 -8.36
CA SER A 27 -4.70 -16.16 -9.61
C SER A 27 -5.51 -14.85 -9.63
N LEU A 28 -6.00 -14.38 -8.47
CA LEU A 28 -6.67 -13.08 -8.36
C LEU A 28 -5.68 -11.95 -8.64
N ILE A 29 -4.47 -12.07 -8.08
CA ILE A 29 -3.41 -11.08 -8.25
C ILE A 29 -2.97 -11.03 -9.70
N GLU A 30 -2.75 -12.17 -10.35
CA GLU A 30 -2.45 -12.24 -11.78
C GLU A 30 -3.53 -11.60 -12.66
N GLY A 31 -4.82 -11.78 -12.31
CA GLY A 31 -5.94 -11.13 -13.00
C GLY A 31 -5.89 -9.61 -12.89
N VAL A 32 -5.76 -9.09 -11.67
CA VAL A 32 -5.64 -7.64 -11.42
C VAL A 32 -4.44 -7.04 -12.16
N MET A 33 -3.33 -7.76 -12.24
CA MET A 33 -2.15 -7.30 -12.98
C MET A 33 -2.38 -7.20 -14.49
N LYS A 34 -3.21 -8.07 -15.07
CA LYS A 34 -3.62 -7.97 -16.49
C LYS A 34 -4.53 -6.77 -16.71
N ASP A 35 -5.45 -6.50 -15.78
CA ASP A 35 -6.38 -5.37 -15.88
C ASP A 35 -5.67 -4.02 -15.77
N ILE A 36 -4.63 -3.93 -14.94
CA ILE A 36 -3.78 -2.72 -14.81
C ILE A 36 -3.00 -2.42 -16.10
N LYS A 37 -2.62 -3.45 -16.87
CA LYS A 37 -1.87 -3.28 -18.14
C LYS A 37 -2.72 -2.76 -19.29
N THR A 38 -4.04 -2.79 -19.12
CA THR A 38 -4.98 -2.32 -20.14
C THR A 38 -5.45 -0.91 -19.76
N PRO A 39 -5.49 0.07 -20.68
CA PRO A 39 -6.01 1.41 -20.36
C PRO A 39 -7.49 1.29 -20.01
N SER A 40 -7.77 1.23 -18.71
CA SER A 40 -9.06 0.86 -18.15
C SER A 40 -9.44 1.81 -17.01
N LEU A 41 -10.75 1.90 -16.75
CA LEU A 41 -11.33 2.59 -15.59
C LEU A 41 -10.64 2.20 -14.27
N VAL A 42 -10.11 0.97 -14.18
CA VAL A 42 -9.41 0.44 -13.01
C VAL A 42 -8.17 1.26 -12.66
N VAL A 43 -7.38 1.66 -13.67
CA VAL A 43 -6.16 2.46 -13.47
C VAL A 43 -6.51 3.85 -12.92
N LEU A 44 -7.54 4.48 -13.49
CA LEU A 44 -8.00 5.80 -13.04
C LEU A 44 -8.58 5.73 -11.61
N MET A 45 -9.41 4.73 -11.32
CA MET A 45 -10.01 4.55 -9.99
C MET A 45 -8.96 4.22 -8.93
N THR A 46 -8.00 3.35 -9.25
CA THR A 46 -6.89 3.01 -8.34
C THR A 46 -6.01 4.23 -8.08
N GLY A 47 -5.69 4.99 -9.13
CA GLY A 47 -4.93 6.23 -9.01
C GLY A 47 -5.65 7.27 -8.16
N PHE A 48 -6.94 7.48 -8.42
CA PHE A 48 -7.78 8.41 -7.67
C PHE A 48 -7.90 8.04 -6.20
N ALA A 49 -8.14 6.76 -5.90
CA ALA A 49 -8.16 6.25 -4.53
C ALA A 49 -6.81 6.45 -3.82
N GLY A 50 -5.69 6.25 -4.52
CA GLY A 50 -4.34 6.51 -4.00
C GLY A 50 -4.10 7.99 -3.68
N VAL A 51 -4.54 8.90 -4.56
CA VAL A 51 -4.45 10.35 -4.33
C VAL A 51 -5.29 10.77 -3.13
N LEU A 52 -6.56 10.36 -3.09
CA LEU A 52 -7.46 10.70 -1.98
C LEU A 52 -6.95 10.15 -0.65
N GLY A 53 -6.57 8.86 -0.61
CA GLY A 53 -6.05 8.23 0.59
C GLY A 53 -4.74 8.85 1.06
N GLY A 54 -3.81 9.12 0.14
CA GLY A 54 -2.54 9.77 0.44
C GLY A 54 -2.74 11.19 0.98
N LEU A 55 -3.58 12.00 0.35
CA LEU A 55 -3.92 13.34 0.83
C LEU A 55 -4.64 13.30 2.18
N ALA A 56 -5.59 12.38 2.38
CA ALA A 56 -6.28 12.24 3.66
C ALA A 56 -5.30 11.97 4.80
N VAL A 57 -4.29 11.14 4.56
CA VAL A 57 -3.22 10.88 5.53
C VAL A 57 -2.35 12.12 5.71
N ILE A 58 -1.80 12.70 4.65
CA ILE A 58 -0.85 13.84 4.76
C ILE A 58 -1.52 15.05 5.41
N LEU A 59 -2.77 15.36 5.06
CA LEU A 59 -3.46 16.53 5.61
C LEU A 59 -3.79 16.39 7.10
N ASN A 60 -3.94 15.16 7.61
CA ASN A 60 -4.30 14.92 9.01
C ASN A 60 -3.13 14.35 9.85
N HIS A 61 -2.09 13.81 9.21
CA HIS A 61 -1.02 13.01 9.81
C HIS A 61 0.29 13.12 9.01
N ASN A 62 0.93 14.29 9.07
CA ASN A 62 2.24 14.55 8.48
C ASN A 62 3.28 14.79 9.56
N ILE A 63 3.66 13.71 10.26
CA ILE A 63 4.57 13.73 11.41
C ILE A 63 5.80 12.90 11.05
N TRP A 64 6.94 13.57 10.89
CA TRP A 64 8.21 12.92 10.62
C TRP A 64 8.97 12.66 11.91
N GLU A 65 8.87 11.43 12.40
CA GLU A 65 9.57 10.95 13.60
C GLU A 65 10.27 9.61 13.30
N PHE A 66 11.36 9.32 14.01
CA PHE A 66 12.08 8.04 13.94
C PHE A 66 11.35 6.94 14.72
N SER A 67 10.05 6.78 14.46
CA SER A 67 9.16 5.80 15.08
C SER A 67 8.19 5.22 14.05
N TRP A 68 7.33 4.30 14.47
CA TRP A 68 6.25 3.77 13.62
C TRP A 68 5.29 4.89 13.13
N VAL A 69 5.24 6.03 13.83
CA VAL A 69 4.45 7.20 13.42
C VAL A 69 4.98 7.77 12.10
N GLY A 70 6.30 7.85 11.93
CA GLY A 70 6.92 8.29 10.67
C GLY A 70 6.66 7.34 9.50
N LEU A 71 6.49 6.04 9.75
CA LEU A 71 6.12 5.08 8.70
C LEU A 71 4.73 5.36 8.13
N ILE A 72 3.78 5.83 8.95
CA ILE A 72 2.43 6.21 8.51
C ILE A 72 2.51 7.39 7.54
N THR A 73 3.26 8.42 7.91
CA THR A 73 3.49 9.58 7.05
C THR A 73 4.19 9.19 5.75
N PHE A 74 5.19 8.30 5.81
CA PHE A 74 5.82 7.72 4.62
C PHE A 74 4.82 6.99 3.72
N PHE A 75 3.93 6.17 4.27
CA PHE A 75 2.89 5.49 3.49
C PHE A 75 1.88 6.47 2.88
N GLY A 76 1.52 7.56 3.57
CA GLY A 76 0.69 8.62 3.02
C GLY A 76 1.30 9.26 1.77
N TRP A 77 2.58 9.66 1.85
CA TRP A 77 3.33 10.20 0.71
C TRP A 77 3.51 9.18 -0.41
N ALA A 78 3.85 7.93 -0.09
CA ALA A 78 3.99 6.87 -1.08
C ALA A 78 2.67 6.60 -1.81
N ALA A 79 1.53 6.59 -1.10
CA ALA A 79 0.20 6.42 -1.69
C ALA A 79 -0.15 7.58 -2.63
N LEU A 80 0.12 8.83 -2.22
CA LEU A 80 -0.10 10.01 -3.06
C LEU A 80 0.73 9.97 -4.34
N LEU A 81 2.04 9.76 -4.22
CA LEU A 81 2.95 9.72 -5.37
C LEU A 81 2.61 8.57 -6.32
N LYS A 82 2.27 7.40 -5.77
CA LYS A 82 1.78 6.26 -6.55
C LYS A 82 0.48 6.62 -7.26
N GLY A 83 -0.51 7.17 -6.56
CA GLY A 83 -1.79 7.57 -7.13
C GLY A 83 -1.65 8.53 -8.31
N ILE A 84 -0.83 9.57 -8.14
CA ILE A 84 -0.50 10.53 -9.20
C ILE A 84 0.16 9.81 -10.38
N SER A 85 1.12 8.91 -10.12
CA SER A 85 1.81 8.16 -11.18
C SER A 85 0.86 7.26 -11.97
N PHE A 86 -0.14 6.66 -11.32
CA PHE A 86 -1.18 5.85 -11.98
C PHE A 86 -2.01 6.69 -12.95
N ILE A 87 -2.33 7.94 -12.61
CA ILE A 87 -3.14 8.83 -13.45
C ILE A 87 -2.29 9.46 -14.56
N ALA A 88 -1.11 10.00 -14.22
CA ALA A 88 -0.28 10.78 -15.14
C ALA A 88 0.56 9.91 -16.09
N PHE A 89 1.02 8.74 -15.63
CA PHE A 89 1.96 7.89 -16.37
C PHE A 89 1.58 6.40 -16.35
N PRO A 90 0.39 6.01 -16.86
CA PRO A 90 -0.11 4.63 -16.78
C PRO A 90 0.83 3.61 -17.44
N LYS A 91 1.55 3.99 -18.51
CA LYS A 91 2.52 3.11 -19.20
C LYS A 91 3.84 2.91 -18.44
N PHE A 92 4.20 3.82 -17.53
CA PHE A 92 5.42 3.66 -16.71
C PHE A 92 5.24 2.53 -15.68
N LEU A 93 4.01 2.35 -15.21
CA LEU A 93 3.66 1.38 -14.18
C LEU A 93 3.56 -0.05 -14.69
N SER A 94 3.13 -0.28 -15.94
CA SER A 94 3.13 -1.63 -16.51
C SER A 94 4.53 -2.26 -16.49
N GLY A 95 5.58 -1.46 -16.75
CA GLY A 95 6.96 -1.93 -16.68
C GLY A 95 7.48 -2.21 -15.27
N ILE A 96 6.99 -1.52 -14.23
CA ILE A 96 7.34 -1.80 -12.83
C ILE A 96 6.61 -3.05 -12.34
N ALA A 97 5.32 -3.14 -12.65
CA ALA A 97 4.50 -4.32 -12.43
C ALA A 97 5.20 -5.57 -12.95
N ASP A 98 5.62 -5.56 -14.22
CA ASP A 98 6.31 -6.71 -14.80
C ASP A 98 7.57 -7.10 -14.02
N LYS A 99 8.37 -6.13 -13.60
CA LYS A 99 9.60 -6.39 -12.83
C LYS A 99 9.37 -6.92 -11.40
N VAL A 100 8.24 -6.61 -10.78
CA VAL A 100 7.89 -7.01 -9.41
C VAL A 100 7.22 -8.38 -9.39
N PHE A 101 6.38 -8.63 -10.39
CA PHE A 101 5.61 -9.87 -10.50
C PHE A 101 6.38 -11.00 -11.19
N ASP A 102 7.44 -10.67 -11.94
CA ASP A 102 8.31 -11.66 -12.56
C ASP A 102 9.48 -12.08 -11.64
N GLY A 103 9.83 -13.38 -11.67
CA GLY A 103 11.06 -13.90 -11.04
C GLY A 103 11.11 -14.00 -9.51
N GLY A 104 10.02 -14.40 -8.84
CA GLY A 104 10.03 -14.74 -7.40
C GLY A 104 10.09 -13.56 -6.42
N LYS A 105 10.26 -12.33 -6.92
CA LYS A 105 10.27 -11.09 -6.12
C LYS A 105 8.94 -10.80 -5.44
N ILE A 106 7.83 -11.23 -6.03
CA ILE A 106 6.50 -11.08 -5.42
C ILE A 106 6.43 -11.71 -4.02
N LYS A 107 7.07 -12.87 -3.80
CA LYS A 107 7.09 -13.52 -2.48
C LYS A 107 7.80 -12.66 -1.44
N TRP A 108 8.91 -12.01 -1.82
CA TRP A 108 9.62 -11.08 -0.96
C TRP A 108 8.79 -9.83 -0.65
N VAL A 109 8.14 -9.25 -1.65
CA VAL A 109 7.25 -8.09 -1.46
C VAL A 109 6.10 -8.43 -0.51
N LEU A 110 5.45 -9.58 -0.69
CA LEU A 110 4.39 -10.05 0.20
C LEU A 110 4.93 -10.29 1.62
N THR A 111 6.11 -10.89 1.77
CA THR A 111 6.70 -11.12 3.10
C THR A 111 7.00 -9.82 3.83
N ILE A 112 7.61 -8.85 3.14
CA ILE A 112 7.90 -7.52 3.70
C ILE A 112 6.58 -6.81 4.08
N ALA A 113 5.57 -6.87 3.21
CA ALA A 113 4.26 -6.28 3.47
C ALA A 113 3.56 -6.92 4.70
N LEU A 114 3.66 -8.23 4.87
CA LEU A 114 3.12 -8.93 6.04
C LEU A 114 3.82 -8.48 7.32
N LEU A 115 5.16 -8.43 7.32
CA LEU A 115 5.94 -8.02 8.49
C LEU A 115 5.66 -6.57 8.86
N ALA A 116 5.61 -5.67 7.87
CA ALA A 116 5.25 -4.27 8.08
C ALA A 116 3.82 -4.13 8.62
N GLY A 117 2.88 -4.92 8.08
CA GLY A 117 1.49 -4.95 8.53
C GLY A 117 1.35 -5.41 9.98
N CYS A 118 2.01 -6.51 10.35
CA CYS A 118 2.06 -7.01 11.73
C CYS A 118 2.70 -6.00 12.67
N TYR A 119 3.80 -5.36 12.27
CA TYR A 119 4.48 -4.35 13.08
C TYR A 119 3.61 -3.12 13.34
N LEU A 120 2.93 -2.60 12.30
CA LEU A 120 2.01 -1.48 12.47
C LEU A 120 0.79 -1.85 13.30
N ALA A 121 0.19 -3.02 13.07
CA ALA A 121 -0.94 -3.49 13.87
C ALA A 121 -0.55 -3.65 15.35
N TYR A 122 0.61 -4.24 15.63
CA TYR A 122 1.15 -4.41 16.98
C TYR A 122 1.24 -3.07 17.73
N ASN A 123 1.82 -2.05 17.09
CA ASN A 123 1.93 -0.71 17.68
C ASN A 123 0.55 -0.02 17.77
N GLY A 124 -0.29 -0.16 16.74
CA GLY A 124 -1.61 0.47 16.68
C GLY A 124 -2.60 -0.05 17.72
N PHE A 125 -2.52 -1.34 18.09
CA PHE A 125 -3.31 -1.92 19.17
C PHE A 125 -2.69 -1.72 20.56
N GLY A 126 -1.55 -1.04 20.66
CA GLY A 126 -0.87 -0.80 21.93
C GLY A 126 -0.30 -2.06 22.57
N LEU A 127 -0.06 -3.13 21.80
CA LEU A 127 0.46 -4.40 22.31
C LEU A 127 1.94 -4.33 22.74
N GLY A 128 2.63 -3.24 22.39
CA GLY A 128 4.02 -2.97 22.77
C GLY A 128 4.22 -1.89 23.83
N ALA A 129 3.15 -1.47 24.51
CA ALA A 129 3.18 -0.54 25.64
C ALA A 129 3.21 -1.29 26.99
#